data_AF-A0A060SEZ6-F1
#
_entry.id   AF-A0A060SEZ6-F1
#
_cell.length_a   1.000
_cell.length_b   1.000
_cell.length_c   1.000
_cell.angle_alpha   90.00
_cell.angle_beta   90.00
_cell.angle_gamma   90.00
#
_symmetry.space_group_name_H-M   'P 1'
#
loop_
_entity.id
_entity.type
_entity.pdbx_description
1 polymer ?
#
loop_
_entity_poly.entity_id
_entity_poly.type
_entity_poly.pdbx_seq_one_letter_code
_entity_poly.pdbx_strand_id
1 'polypeptide(L)'
;MYRVVIDDGLQEPVVEGRELHIPAHIDAKTVQELKATLSELLAPYSSASQAQRVTKYSPRYRLAFTLLNEDAASGTGVMAWDVQGAIRSHIGPLLEKLSDLHNFTIESQVQFHAPLAFEPRLLRHNDTEVHGLAHEDLTVFINSAEWTLSSSVSNDPVLHFVLFIPSAKNTPLHILDQQAPTGSIHPSNAFLLPQWGGIVIMNPSHKSFTSTTISRLTVADLSPVFSTFAHQLLTLLGVPGLPPHVRPARRPENDAHREPFTDWELDALLRRRALENVQSSMETLEAIVRLVDQIENMPVGEDVVGDVQDALDALNDAHESSRFSPVETLKHSARALTLASRAFFNPGMLALLYFPAEHTYAVYTPLFASVAAPLIGAVIREVVAWRKARKAAAVATKEALGTSRKVD
;
A
#
# COMPACT_ATOMS: atom_id res chain seq x y z
N MET A 1 -7.83 -28.02 10.05
CA MET A 1 -7.00 -29.08 9.44
C MET A 1 -7.56 -29.34 8.05
N TYR A 2 -6.71 -29.39 7.02
CA TYR A 2 -7.13 -29.64 5.64
C TYR A 2 -7.22 -31.14 5.37
N ARG A 3 -8.22 -31.56 4.59
CA ARG A 3 -8.38 -32.96 4.17
C ARG A 3 -8.46 -33.06 2.65
N VAL A 4 -7.93 -34.17 2.12
CA VAL A 4 -8.13 -34.56 0.73
C VAL A 4 -9.01 -35.80 0.75
N VAL A 5 -10.13 -35.73 0.04
CA VAL A 5 -11.14 -36.79 -0.06
C VAL A 5 -11.18 -37.29 -1.50
N ILE A 6 -11.20 -38.59 -1.68
CA ILE A 6 -11.30 -39.21 -3.00
C ILE A 6 -12.78 -39.54 -3.23
N ASP A 7 -13.35 -39.02 -4.32
CA ASP A 7 -14.76 -39.19 -4.67
C ASP A 7 -14.90 -39.77 -6.09
N ASP A 8 -15.58 -40.91 -6.19
CA ASP A 8 -15.80 -41.64 -7.43
C ASP A 8 -16.76 -40.92 -8.40
N GLY A 9 -17.53 -39.94 -7.92
CA GLY A 9 -18.58 -39.25 -8.69
C GLY A 9 -18.18 -37.94 -9.35
N LEU A 10 -16.96 -37.44 -9.13
CA LEU A 10 -16.52 -36.13 -9.62
C LEU A 10 -15.75 -36.20 -10.94
N GLN A 11 -15.98 -35.22 -11.82
CA GLN A 11 -15.19 -35.04 -13.05
C GLN A 11 -14.06 -34.02 -12.90
N GLU A 12 -14.22 -33.04 -12.00
CA GLU A 12 -13.23 -31.99 -11.71
C GLU A 12 -12.99 -31.94 -10.20
N PRO A 13 -11.80 -31.53 -9.72
CA PRO A 13 -11.55 -31.27 -8.30
C PRO A 13 -12.48 -30.19 -7.73
N VAL A 14 -13.03 -30.47 -6.56
CA VAL A 14 -13.98 -29.57 -5.87
C VAL A 14 -13.47 -29.21 -4.48
N VAL A 15 -13.59 -27.95 -4.08
CA VAL A 15 -13.30 -27.51 -2.70
C VAL A 15 -14.59 -27.23 -1.94
N GLU A 16 -14.70 -27.81 -0.75
CA GLU A 16 -15.79 -27.57 0.20
C GLU A 16 -15.21 -27.27 1.58
N GLY A 17 -15.33 -26.02 2.04
CA GLY A 17 -14.67 -25.56 3.26
C GLY A 17 -13.16 -25.81 3.20
N ARG A 18 -12.66 -26.69 4.07
CA ARG A 18 -11.25 -27.12 4.15
C ARG A 18 -11.00 -28.53 3.60
N GLU A 19 -11.92 -29.04 2.81
CA GLU A 19 -11.81 -30.34 2.15
C GLU A 19 -11.63 -30.16 0.64
N LEU A 20 -10.69 -30.90 0.06
CA LEU A 20 -10.45 -30.99 -1.37
C LEU A 20 -10.90 -32.37 -1.84
N HIS A 21 -11.95 -32.40 -2.65
CA HIS A 21 -12.49 -33.61 -3.25
C HIS A 21 -11.86 -33.81 -4.63
N ILE A 22 -11.26 -34.97 -4.86
CA ILE A 22 -10.61 -35.32 -6.12
C ILE A 22 -11.28 -36.54 -6.78
N PRO A 23 -11.34 -36.58 -8.13
CA PRO A 23 -11.82 -37.74 -8.86
C PRO A 23 -11.02 -39.01 -8.56
N ALA A 24 -11.70 -40.15 -8.41
CA ALA A 24 -11.08 -41.40 -7.98
C ALA A 24 -10.25 -42.18 -9.01
N HIS A 25 -9.91 -41.59 -10.15
CA HIS A 25 -8.96 -42.22 -11.06
C HIS A 25 -7.54 -42.05 -10.52
N ILE A 26 -7.08 -42.98 -9.67
CA ILE A 26 -5.73 -42.95 -9.11
C ILE A 26 -4.77 -43.62 -10.10
N ASP A 27 -4.11 -42.84 -10.95
CA ASP A 27 -2.93 -43.25 -11.69
C ASP A 27 -1.70 -42.43 -11.25
N ALA A 28 -0.50 -42.77 -11.73
CA ALA A 28 0.72 -42.02 -11.39
C ALA A 28 0.66 -40.55 -11.82
N LYS A 29 -0.20 -40.23 -12.79
CA LYS A 29 -0.43 -38.88 -13.30
C LYS A 29 -1.33 -38.09 -12.33
N THR A 30 -2.34 -38.72 -11.72
CA THR A 30 -3.21 -38.14 -10.69
C THR A 30 -2.44 -37.69 -9.45
N VAL A 31 -1.39 -38.43 -9.05
CA VAL A 31 -0.54 -38.00 -7.91
C VAL A 31 0.24 -36.72 -8.26
N GLN A 32 0.72 -36.59 -9.50
CA GLN A 32 1.39 -35.37 -9.96
C GLN A 32 0.40 -34.20 -10.09
N GLU A 33 -0.79 -34.45 -10.63
CA GLU A 33 -1.87 -33.47 -10.74
C GLU A 33 -2.37 -33.00 -9.36
N LEU A 34 -2.46 -33.90 -8.38
CA LEU A 34 -2.79 -33.56 -7.00
C LEU A 34 -1.70 -32.67 -6.38
N LYS A 35 -0.43 -33.03 -6.56
CA LYS A 35 0.69 -32.20 -6.07
C LYS A 35 0.65 -30.80 -6.69
N ALA A 36 0.42 -30.71 -8.00
CA ALA A 36 0.30 -29.43 -8.70
C ALA A 36 -0.88 -28.62 -8.15
N THR A 37 -2.06 -29.24 -8.05
CA THR A 37 -3.29 -28.60 -7.54
C THR A 37 -3.12 -28.11 -6.10
N LEU A 38 -2.52 -28.91 -5.22
CA LEU A 38 -2.22 -28.50 -3.84
C LEU A 38 -1.20 -27.37 -3.80
N SER A 39 -0.18 -27.39 -4.65
CA SER A 39 0.79 -26.29 -4.74
C SER A 39 0.11 -25.00 -5.17
N GLU A 40 -0.79 -25.04 -6.15
CA GLU A 40 -1.53 -23.87 -6.63
C GLU A 40 -2.55 -23.37 -5.60
N LEU A 41 -3.21 -24.26 -4.85
CA LEU A 41 -4.14 -23.86 -3.79
C LEU A 41 -3.42 -23.28 -2.57
N LEU A 42 -2.25 -23.82 -2.21
CA LEU A 42 -1.52 -23.38 -1.02
C LEU A 42 -0.63 -22.16 -1.28
N ALA A 43 -0.09 -22.03 -2.48
CA ALA A 43 0.83 -20.98 -2.92
C ALA A 43 0.57 -20.55 -4.39
N PRO A 44 -0.57 -19.89 -4.69
CA PRO A 44 -1.02 -19.57 -6.06
C PRO A 44 -0.15 -18.54 -6.81
N TYR A 45 0.70 -17.79 -6.10
CA TYR A 45 1.38 -16.62 -6.63
C TYR A 45 2.77 -16.93 -7.18
N SER A 46 2.82 -17.51 -8.38
CA SER A 46 4.06 -17.77 -9.11
C SER A 46 4.38 -16.71 -10.18
N SER A 47 3.44 -15.80 -10.50
CA SER A 47 3.59 -14.82 -11.58
C SER A 47 3.79 -13.38 -11.07
N ALA A 48 4.88 -12.74 -11.51
CA ALA A 48 5.24 -11.37 -11.11
C ALA A 48 4.21 -10.30 -11.55
N SER A 49 3.42 -10.55 -12.58
CA SER A 49 2.41 -9.60 -13.11
C SER A 49 1.19 -9.44 -12.20
N GLN A 50 0.80 -10.50 -11.47
CA GLN A 50 -0.26 -10.42 -10.47
C GLN A 50 0.22 -9.65 -9.23
N ALA A 51 1.50 -9.74 -8.88
CA ALA A 51 2.07 -9.03 -7.73
C ALA A 51 2.04 -7.50 -7.90
N GLN A 52 2.20 -6.99 -9.13
CA GLN A 52 2.23 -5.54 -9.40
C GLN A 52 0.88 -4.83 -9.20
N ARG A 53 -0.24 -5.56 -9.32
CA ARG A 53 -1.60 -5.00 -9.16
C ARG A 53 -2.08 -4.96 -7.72
N VAL A 54 -1.50 -5.81 -6.88
CA VAL A 54 -1.89 -6.02 -5.49
C VAL A 54 -1.29 -4.94 -4.60
N THR A 55 -2.09 -4.45 -3.67
CA THR A 55 -1.69 -3.46 -2.67
C THR A 55 -0.72 -4.09 -1.65
N LYS A 56 0.22 -3.29 -1.15
CA LYS A 56 1.07 -3.70 -0.01
C LYS A 56 0.22 -3.94 1.21
N TYR A 57 0.57 -4.94 2.02
CA TYR A 57 -0.14 -5.25 3.26
C TYR A 57 -0.22 -4.03 4.18
N SER A 58 -1.41 -3.83 4.74
CA SER A 58 -1.64 -2.90 5.85
C SER A 58 -2.65 -3.51 6.82
N PRO A 59 -2.46 -3.39 8.14
CA PRO A 59 -3.45 -3.84 9.11
C PRO A 59 -4.73 -3.00 9.05
N ARG A 60 -4.67 -1.80 8.45
CA ARG A 60 -5.80 -0.89 8.32
C ARG A 60 -5.94 -0.41 6.88
N TYR A 61 -7.15 -0.46 6.34
CA TYR A 61 -7.48 0.14 5.04
C TYR A 61 -8.68 1.04 5.18
N ARG A 62 -8.69 2.06 4.33
CA ARG A 62 -9.86 2.92 4.15
C ARG A 62 -10.44 2.71 2.76
N LEU A 63 -11.73 2.41 2.71
CA LEU A 63 -12.45 2.17 1.46
C LEU A 63 -13.31 3.42 1.18
N ALA A 64 -12.96 4.16 0.13
CA ALA A 64 -13.63 5.40 -0.25
C ALA A 64 -14.54 5.16 -1.46
N PHE A 65 -15.85 5.12 -1.23
CA PHE A 65 -16.86 5.00 -2.29
C PHE A 65 -17.32 6.38 -2.75
N THR A 66 -17.00 6.75 -3.99
CA THR A 66 -17.36 8.07 -4.54
C THR A 66 -18.31 7.94 -5.72
N LEU A 67 -19.47 8.57 -5.62
CA LEU A 67 -20.31 8.84 -6.78
C LEU A 67 -19.83 10.14 -7.44
N LEU A 68 -19.35 10.04 -8.68
CA LEU A 68 -18.72 11.14 -9.40
C LEU A 68 -19.56 11.49 -10.63
N ASN A 69 -20.15 12.68 -10.64
CA ASN A 69 -20.87 13.19 -11.79
C ASN A 69 -19.95 14.10 -12.61
N GLU A 70 -19.89 13.87 -13.92
CA GLU A 70 -19.18 14.76 -14.84
C GLU A 70 -19.78 16.17 -14.79
N ASP A 71 -21.09 16.27 -14.99
CA ASP A 71 -21.87 17.49 -14.83
C ASP A 71 -23.29 17.17 -14.39
N ALA A 72 -23.58 17.33 -13.09
CA ALA A 72 -24.93 17.09 -12.57
C ALA A 72 -25.98 18.09 -13.07
N ALA A 73 -25.58 19.27 -13.55
CA ALA A 73 -26.49 20.27 -14.09
C ALA A 73 -26.96 19.93 -15.52
N SER A 74 -26.26 19.03 -16.22
CA SER A 74 -26.58 18.62 -17.61
C SER A 74 -27.86 17.77 -17.75
N GLY A 75 -28.58 17.48 -16.65
CA GLY A 75 -29.85 16.77 -16.65
C GLY A 75 -29.75 15.25 -16.51
N THR A 76 -28.55 14.67 -16.62
CA THR A 76 -28.27 13.23 -16.37
C THR A 76 -27.61 12.95 -15.03
N GLY A 77 -27.41 13.99 -14.21
CA GLY A 77 -26.77 13.90 -12.91
C GLY A 77 -27.52 13.03 -11.91
N VAL A 78 -26.77 12.21 -11.17
CA VAL A 78 -27.27 11.48 -10.01
C VAL A 78 -26.95 12.27 -8.76
N MET A 79 -27.99 12.63 -8.01
CA MET A 79 -27.85 13.48 -6.83
C MET A 79 -27.68 12.70 -5.54
N ALA A 80 -28.15 11.46 -5.50
CA ALA A 80 -28.07 10.60 -4.32
C ALA A 80 -28.03 9.12 -4.70
N TRP A 81 -27.58 8.29 -3.77
CA TRP A 81 -27.46 6.86 -3.94
C TRP A 81 -27.70 6.13 -2.61
N ASP A 82 -28.30 4.95 -2.65
CA ASP A 82 -28.44 4.07 -1.48
C ASP A 82 -27.19 3.20 -1.29
N VAL A 83 -26.07 3.88 -1.05
CA VAL A 83 -24.75 3.26 -0.94
C VAL A 83 -24.66 2.31 0.26
N GLN A 84 -25.35 2.64 1.36
CA GLN A 84 -25.29 1.85 2.60
C GLN A 84 -25.90 0.46 2.41
N GLY A 85 -27.05 0.36 1.71
CA GLY A 85 -27.64 -0.92 1.36
C GLY A 85 -26.74 -1.75 0.46
N ALA A 86 -26.15 -1.14 -0.56
CA ALA A 86 -25.25 -1.83 -1.50
C ALA A 86 -23.96 -2.34 -0.82
N ILE A 87 -23.36 -1.53 0.06
CA ILE A 87 -22.20 -1.92 0.87
C ILE A 87 -22.54 -3.12 1.76
N ARG A 88 -23.66 -3.08 2.49
CA ARG A 88 -24.06 -4.18 3.38
C ARG A 88 -24.24 -5.50 2.62
N SER A 89 -24.87 -5.45 1.45
CA SER A 89 -25.20 -6.65 0.68
C SER A 89 -23.99 -7.26 -0.05
N HIS A 90 -23.10 -6.42 -0.60
CA HIS A 90 -22.01 -6.90 -1.49
C HIS A 90 -20.63 -6.83 -0.86
N ILE A 91 -20.35 -5.81 -0.04
CA ILE A 91 -19.02 -5.55 0.51
C ILE A 91 -18.91 -6.10 1.94
N GLY A 92 -19.95 -5.97 2.75
CA GLY A 92 -20.00 -6.45 4.13
C GLY A 92 -19.48 -7.88 4.32
N PRO A 93 -19.99 -8.87 3.56
CA PRO A 93 -19.53 -10.26 3.69
C PRO A 93 -18.04 -10.43 3.40
N LEU A 94 -17.46 -9.64 2.50
CA LEU A 94 -16.02 -9.65 2.19
C LEU A 94 -15.23 -9.16 3.40
N LEU A 95 -15.65 -8.04 3.99
CA LEU A 95 -14.94 -7.41 5.11
C LEU A 95 -15.01 -8.28 6.37
N GLU A 96 -16.15 -8.92 6.61
CA GLU A 96 -16.31 -9.89 7.69
C GLU A 96 -15.33 -11.05 7.54
N LYS A 97 -15.23 -11.65 6.34
CA LYS A 97 -14.30 -12.76 6.09
C LYS A 97 -12.83 -12.35 6.12
N LEU A 98 -12.51 -11.08 5.86
CA LEU A 98 -11.15 -10.53 5.87
C LEU A 98 -10.75 -9.85 7.19
N SER A 99 -11.63 -9.87 8.20
CA SER A 99 -11.47 -9.13 9.45
C SER A 99 -10.23 -9.55 10.27
N ASP A 100 -9.77 -10.79 10.12
CA ASP A 100 -8.53 -11.28 10.75
C ASP A 100 -7.26 -10.66 10.14
N LEU A 101 -7.32 -10.16 8.89
CA LEU A 101 -6.19 -9.55 8.20
C LEU A 101 -6.16 -8.03 8.35
N HIS A 102 -7.33 -7.42 8.23
CA HIS A 102 -7.47 -5.99 7.98
C HIS A 102 -8.64 -5.41 8.76
N ASN A 103 -8.43 -4.23 9.32
CA ASN A 103 -9.49 -3.38 9.84
C ASN A 103 -9.87 -2.33 8.79
N PHE A 104 -11.13 -2.35 8.37
CA PHE A 104 -11.63 -1.47 7.31
C PHE A 104 -12.41 -0.30 7.88
N THR A 105 -12.08 0.91 7.43
CA THR A 105 -12.93 2.09 7.60
C THR A 105 -13.59 2.41 6.26
N ILE A 106 -14.88 2.75 6.27
CA ILE A 106 -15.63 3.04 5.04
C ILE A 106 -16.04 4.50 5.04
N GLU A 107 -15.76 5.17 3.93
CA GLU A 107 -16.20 6.53 3.66
C GLU A 107 -17.00 6.52 2.35
N SER A 108 -18.05 7.35 2.27
CA SER A 108 -18.82 7.50 1.05
C SER A 108 -19.12 8.96 0.77
N GLN A 109 -19.01 9.39 -0.48
CA GLN A 109 -19.28 10.77 -0.88
C GLN A 109 -19.94 10.88 -2.26
N VAL A 110 -20.54 12.04 -2.52
CA VAL A 110 -21.11 12.40 -3.82
C VAL A 110 -20.46 13.70 -4.29
N GLN A 111 -19.92 13.70 -5.49
CA GLN A 111 -19.37 14.86 -6.17
C GLN A 111 -20.23 15.17 -7.39
N PHE A 112 -20.71 16.42 -7.47
CA PHE A 112 -21.70 16.84 -8.46
C PHE A 112 -21.08 17.39 -9.75
N HIS A 113 -19.80 17.74 -9.73
CA HIS A 113 -19.10 18.25 -10.89
C HIS A 113 -17.64 17.80 -10.86
N ALA A 114 -17.26 17.09 -11.92
CA ALA A 114 -15.95 16.49 -12.11
C ALA A 114 -15.72 16.28 -13.61
N PRO A 115 -15.48 17.36 -14.36
CA PRO A 115 -15.33 17.29 -15.81
C PRO A 115 -14.10 16.43 -16.19
N LEU A 116 -14.19 15.76 -17.34
CA LEU A 116 -13.04 15.04 -17.89
C LEU A 116 -11.96 16.04 -18.30
N ALA A 117 -10.69 15.71 -18.01
CA ALA A 117 -9.55 16.53 -18.42
C ALA A 117 -9.26 16.48 -19.93
N PHE A 118 -9.97 15.63 -20.66
CA PHE A 118 -9.80 15.38 -22.08
C PHE A 118 -11.19 15.15 -22.72
N GLU A 119 -11.27 15.31 -24.03
CA GLU A 119 -12.51 15.04 -24.77
C GLU A 119 -12.56 13.56 -25.20
N PRO A 120 -13.64 12.81 -24.89
CA PRO A 120 -13.79 11.44 -25.34
C PRO A 120 -13.78 11.31 -26.87
N ARG A 121 -13.28 10.18 -27.38
CA ARG A 121 -13.24 9.90 -28.82
C ARG A 121 -14.63 9.55 -29.34
N LEU A 122 -15.06 10.17 -30.43
CA LEU A 122 -16.33 9.86 -31.09
C LEU A 122 -16.18 8.64 -32.00
N LEU A 123 -17.08 7.67 -31.83
CA LEU A 123 -17.15 6.47 -32.64
C LEU A 123 -18.59 6.24 -33.11
N ARG A 124 -18.75 5.76 -34.36
CA ARG A 124 -20.04 5.31 -34.85
C ARG A 124 -20.17 3.81 -34.62
N HIS A 125 -21.10 3.43 -33.76
CA HIS A 125 -21.43 2.03 -33.49
C HIS A 125 -22.92 1.81 -33.76
N ASN A 126 -23.26 0.92 -34.69
CA ASN A 126 -24.64 0.58 -35.07
C ASN A 126 -25.53 1.81 -35.34
N ASP A 127 -25.07 2.74 -36.19
CA ASP A 127 -25.71 4.02 -36.53
C ASP A 127 -25.89 5.05 -35.40
N THR A 128 -25.46 4.73 -34.18
CA THR A 128 -25.40 5.68 -33.05
C THR A 128 -23.99 6.21 -32.81
N GLU A 129 -23.88 7.50 -32.48
CA GLU A 129 -22.64 8.10 -32.01
C GLU A 129 -22.41 7.73 -30.55
N VAL A 130 -21.24 7.17 -30.26
CA VAL A 130 -20.83 6.69 -28.94
C VAL A 130 -19.51 7.36 -28.57
N HIS A 131 -19.38 7.73 -27.31
CA HIS A 131 -18.15 8.31 -26.77
C HIS A 131 -17.27 7.19 -26.21
N GLY A 132 -15.99 7.22 -26.55
CA GLY A 132 -15.02 6.20 -26.23
C GLY A 132 -13.84 6.73 -25.41
N LEU A 133 -13.50 6.03 -24.34
CA LEU A 133 -12.26 6.23 -23.59
C LEU A 133 -11.19 5.25 -24.08
N ALA A 134 -10.08 5.76 -24.60
CA ALA A 134 -8.93 4.93 -24.93
C ALA A 134 -8.15 4.56 -23.66
N HIS A 135 -7.32 3.53 -23.73
CA HIS A 135 -6.54 3.07 -22.57
C HIS A 135 -5.60 4.14 -22.00
N GLU A 136 -5.00 4.95 -22.88
CA GLU A 136 -4.17 6.10 -22.47
C GLU A 136 -4.96 7.10 -21.60
N ASP A 137 -6.23 7.32 -21.94
CA ASP A 137 -7.14 8.23 -21.25
C ASP A 137 -7.49 7.72 -19.84
N LEU A 138 -7.49 6.40 -19.62
CA LEU A 138 -7.82 5.79 -18.32
C LEU A 138 -6.80 6.11 -17.23
N THR A 139 -5.53 6.32 -17.61
CA THR A 139 -4.48 6.69 -16.66
C THR A 139 -4.52 8.17 -16.30
N VAL A 140 -4.98 9.01 -17.24
CA VAL A 140 -5.16 10.46 -17.05
C VAL A 140 -6.47 10.77 -16.33
N PHE A 141 -7.45 9.84 -16.37
CA PHE A 141 -8.76 9.96 -15.75
C PHE A 141 -8.68 10.50 -14.31
N ILE A 142 -7.75 9.99 -13.49
CA ILE A 142 -7.58 10.38 -12.08
C ILE A 142 -6.78 11.68 -11.89
N ASN A 143 -5.89 12.01 -12.83
CA ASN A 143 -4.94 13.11 -12.68
C ASN A 143 -5.56 14.50 -12.91
N SER A 144 -6.89 14.58 -13.06
CA SER A 144 -7.61 15.85 -12.98
C SER A 144 -7.51 16.36 -11.54
N ALA A 145 -6.66 17.37 -11.33
CA ALA A 145 -6.17 17.89 -10.04
C ALA A 145 -7.24 18.43 -9.06
N GLU A 146 -8.51 18.07 -9.24
CA GLU A 146 -9.67 18.61 -8.53
C GLU A 146 -10.49 17.55 -7.76
N TRP A 147 -10.13 16.26 -7.84
CA TRP A 147 -10.86 15.23 -7.12
C TRP A 147 -10.39 15.12 -5.67
N THR A 148 -11.06 15.83 -4.76
CA THR A 148 -10.91 15.65 -3.31
C THR A 148 -11.60 14.36 -2.86
N LEU A 149 -10.99 13.22 -3.17
CA LEU A 149 -11.57 11.89 -2.93
C LEU A 149 -11.41 11.37 -1.49
N SER A 150 -10.78 12.15 -0.61
CA SER A 150 -10.56 11.80 0.78
C SER A 150 -10.56 13.05 1.64
N SER A 151 -11.35 13.01 2.72
CA SER A 151 -11.53 14.13 3.65
C SER A 151 -10.71 13.97 4.94
N SER A 152 -10.05 12.83 5.13
CA SER A 152 -9.40 12.44 6.38
C SER A 152 -7.87 12.48 6.28
N VAL A 153 -7.22 13.09 7.28
CA VAL A 153 -5.76 13.07 7.47
C VAL A 153 -5.41 11.81 8.25
N SER A 154 -5.13 10.71 7.56
CA SER A 154 -4.60 9.47 8.14
C SER A 154 -3.49 8.91 7.25
N ASN A 155 -2.54 8.18 7.86
CA ASN A 155 -1.52 7.41 7.14
C ASN A 155 -2.05 6.06 6.63
N ASP A 156 -3.30 5.72 6.93
CA ASP A 156 -3.92 4.47 6.45
C ASP A 156 -4.08 4.51 4.91
N PRO A 157 -3.64 3.47 4.18
CA PRO A 157 -3.83 3.38 2.74
C PRO A 157 -5.30 3.40 2.34
N VAL A 158 -5.58 4.05 1.21
CA VAL A 158 -6.94 4.27 0.70
C VAL A 158 -7.14 3.49 -0.58
N LEU A 159 -8.25 2.76 -0.67
CA LEU A 159 -8.73 2.16 -1.90
C LEU A 159 -9.97 2.90 -2.37
N HIS A 160 -9.92 3.45 -3.57
CA HIS A 160 -10.98 4.28 -4.14
C HIS A 160 -11.89 3.46 -5.05
N PHE A 161 -13.20 3.53 -4.80
CA PHE A 161 -14.21 2.89 -5.64
C PHE A 161 -15.13 3.97 -6.21
N VAL A 162 -14.91 4.30 -7.47
CA VAL A 162 -15.57 5.45 -8.12
C VAL A 162 -16.64 4.96 -9.08
N LEU A 163 -17.86 5.41 -8.87
CA LEU A 163 -18.95 5.29 -9.81
C LEU A 163 -19.03 6.59 -10.62
N PHE A 164 -18.65 6.54 -11.89
CA PHE A 164 -18.65 7.70 -12.76
C PHE A 164 -19.92 7.78 -13.62
N ILE A 165 -20.56 8.94 -13.59
CA ILE A 165 -21.76 9.27 -14.36
C ILE A 165 -21.39 10.32 -15.41
N PRO A 166 -21.42 9.97 -16.71
CA PRO A 166 -21.13 10.92 -17.77
C PRO A 166 -22.22 11.99 -17.92
N SER A 167 -21.83 13.13 -18.47
CA SER A 167 -22.74 14.24 -18.78
C SER A 167 -23.67 13.89 -19.95
N ALA A 168 -24.74 14.66 -20.11
CA ALA A 168 -25.65 14.49 -21.25
C ALA A 168 -24.94 14.64 -22.62
N LYS A 169 -23.85 15.40 -22.68
CA LYS A 169 -23.03 15.57 -23.90
C LYS A 169 -22.28 14.28 -24.26
N ASN A 170 -21.71 13.61 -23.26
CA ASN A 170 -20.79 12.49 -23.45
C ASN A 170 -21.45 11.12 -23.22
N THR A 171 -22.76 11.05 -22.99
CA THR A 171 -23.52 9.80 -22.85
C THR A 171 -23.97 9.29 -24.22
N PRO A 172 -23.82 7.99 -24.55
CA PRO A 172 -23.19 6.94 -23.75
C PRO A 172 -21.65 6.95 -23.87
N LEU A 173 -20.99 6.75 -22.72
CA LEU A 173 -19.54 6.65 -22.60
C LEU A 173 -19.14 5.18 -22.39
N HIS A 174 -18.17 4.72 -23.17
CA HIS A 174 -17.69 3.34 -23.15
C HIS A 174 -16.17 3.27 -23.16
N ILE A 175 -15.62 2.19 -22.61
CA ILE A 175 -14.19 1.91 -22.69
C ILE A 175 -13.92 1.25 -24.04
N LEU A 176 -12.82 1.63 -24.69
CA LEU A 176 -12.40 1.07 -25.97
C LEU A 176 -11.42 -0.09 -25.79
N ASP A 177 -11.58 -1.12 -26.62
CA ASP A 177 -10.65 -2.24 -26.66
C ASP A 177 -9.35 -1.83 -27.35
N GLN A 178 -8.22 -2.15 -26.72
CA GLN A 178 -6.87 -1.91 -27.26
C GLN A 178 -6.55 -2.81 -28.45
N GLN A 179 -7.18 -3.99 -28.54
CA GLN A 179 -6.81 -5.02 -29.51
C GLN A 179 -7.53 -4.88 -30.86
N ALA A 180 -8.53 -4.00 -30.94
CA ALA A 180 -9.31 -3.80 -32.15
C ALA A 180 -8.81 -2.60 -32.97
N PRO A 181 -8.46 -2.79 -34.25
CA PRO A 181 -7.90 -1.73 -35.11
C PRO A 181 -8.86 -0.57 -35.40
N THR A 182 -10.15 -0.72 -35.09
CA THR A 182 -11.20 0.32 -35.27
C THR A 182 -11.75 0.87 -33.95
N GLY A 183 -11.15 0.57 -32.79
CA GLY A 183 -11.64 1.06 -31.50
C GLY A 183 -13.02 0.51 -31.17
N SER A 184 -13.16 -0.81 -31.10
CA SER A 184 -14.42 -1.43 -30.69
C SER A 184 -14.72 -1.19 -29.22
N ILE A 185 -16.00 -1.20 -28.86
CA ILE A 185 -16.47 -1.08 -27.48
C ILE A 185 -16.02 -2.32 -26.69
N HIS A 186 -15.32 -2.08 -25.58
CA HIS A 186 -14.97 -3.13 -24.63
C HIS A 186 -16.25 -3.62 -23.92
N PRO A 187 -16.42 -4.94 -23.67
CA PRO A 187 -17.64 -5.48 -23.07
C PRO A 187 -17.88 -5.03 -21.63
N SER A 188 -16.83 -4.61 -20.92
CA SER A 188 -16.90 -4.06 -19.56
C SER A 188 -16.69 -2.54 -19.58
N ASN A 189 -17.57 -1.82 -18.90
CA ASN A 189 -17.44 -0.39 -18.60
C ASN A 189 -16.77 -0.13 -17.24
N ALA A 190 -15.91 -1.04 -16.80
CA ALA A 190 -15.18 -0.92 -15.55
C ALA A 190 -13.70 -1.25 -15.75
N PHE A 191 -12.84 -0.53 -15.03
CA PHE A 191 -11.40 -0.74 -15.05
C PHE A 191 -10.81 -0.60 -13.65
N LEU A 192 -9.65 -1.24 -13.46
CA LEU A 192 -8.93 -1.27 -12.19
C LEU A 192 -7.61 -0.54 -12.35
N LEU A 193 -7.28 0.33 -11.40
CA LEU A 193 -5.99 0.99 -11.33
C LEU A 193 -5.16 0.36 -10.20
N PRO A 194 -4.01 -0.25 -10.54
CA PRO A 194 -3.14 -0.93 -9.59
C PRO A 194 -2.87 -0.10 -8.33
N GLN A 195 -3.05 -0.73 -7.16
CA GLN A 195 -2.76 -0.14 -5.85
C GLN A 195 -3.56 1.12 -5.49
N TRP A 196 -4.48 1.56 -6.35
CA TRP A 196 -5.29 2.76 -6.13
C TRP A 196 -6.76 2.44 -5.90
N GLY A 197 -7.36 1.64 -6.78
CA GLY A 197 -8.82 1.52 -6.76
C GLY A 197 -9.45 1.01 -8.05
N GLY A 198 -10.78 1.05 -8.08
CA GLY A 198 -11.61 0.60 -9.18
C GLY A 198 -12.61 1.68 -9.62
N ILE A 199 -12.84 1.75 -10.92
CA ILE A 199 -13.74 2.73 -11.53
C ILE A 199 -14.77 1.98 -12.36
N VAL A 200 -16.04 2.38 -12.22
CA VAL A 200 -17.17 1.85 -12.98
C VAL A 200 -17.90 3.02 -13.62
N ILE A 201 -18.06 2.96 -14.94
CA ILE A 201 -18.81 3.95 -15.72
C ILE A 201 -20.24 3.45 -15.87
N MET A 202 -21.20 4.24 -15.39
CA MET A 202 -22.63 3.91 -15.51
C MET A 202 -23.33 4.94 -16.39
N ASN A 203 -23.76 4.49 -17.57
CA ASN A 203 -24.52 5.32 -18.49
C ASN A 203 -25.98 5.47 -18.02
N PRO A 204 -26.44 6.69 -17.72
CA PRO A 204 -27.81 6.92 -17.30
C PRO A 204 -28.79 6.56 -18.41
N SER A 205 -29.82 5.76 -18.10
CA SER A 205 -30.88 5.43 -19.06
C SER A 205 -31.81 6.64 -19.24
N HIS A 206 -32.05 7.05 -20.49
CA HIS A 206 -32.94 8.18 -20.84
C HIS A 206 -34.36 8.11 -20.23
N LYS A 207 -34.83 6.92 -19.85
CA LYS A 207 -36.16 6.71 -19.23
C LYS A 207 -36.24 7.07 -17.74
N SER A 208 -35.09 7.21 -17.04
CA SER A 208 -35.06 7.43 -15.59
C SER A 208 -35.16 8.91 -15.18
N PHE A 209 -35.01 9.84 -16.13
CA PHE A 209 -34.82 11.28 -15.85
C PHE A 209 -36.00 12.15 -16.31
N THR A 210 -37.13 11.54 -16.68
CA THR A 210 -38.33 12.25 -17.17
C THR A 210 -39.24 12.77 -16.04
N SER A 211 -38.88 12.57 -14.77
CA SER A 211 -39.65 13.02 -13.61
C SER A 211 -38.89 14.12 -12.86
N THR A 212 -39.62 15.14 -12.41
CA THR A 212 -39.18 16.29 -11.58
C THR A 212 -38.59 15.93 -10.21
N THR A 213 -38.31 14.65 -9.97
CA THR A 213 -37.77 14.07 -8.75
C THR A 213 -36.25 13.95 -8.85
N ILE A 214 -35.57 14.28 -7.74
CA ILE A 214 -34.13 14.08 -7.53
C ILE A 214 -33.72 12.68 -8.01
N SER A 215 -32.83 12.58 -8.99
CA SER A 215 -32.31 11.30 -9.49
C SER A 215 -31.54 10.60 -8.36
N ARG A 216 -32.06 9.45 -7.92
CA ARG A 216 -31.52 8.64 -6.82
C ARG A 216 -31.35 7.20 -7.27
N LEU A 217 -30.15 6.65 -7.08
CA LEU A 217 -29.87 5.24 -7.35
C LEU A 217 -30.35 4.36 -6.21
N THR A 218 -31.16 3.36 -6.54
CA THR A 218 -31.62 2.35 -5.61
C THR A 218 -30.57 1.25 -5.42
N VAL A 219 -30.72 0.40 -4.40
CA VAL A 219 -29.84 -0.75 -4.19
C VAL A 219 -29.84 -1.69 -5.39
N ALA A 220 -30.97 -1.83 -6.10
CA ALA A 220 -31.06 -2.66 -7.29
C ALA A 220 -30.19 -2.12 -8.44
N ASP A 221 -30.21 -0.79 -8.65
CA ASP A 221 -29.38 -0.13 -9.67
C ASP A 221 -27.88 -0.25 -9.34
N LEU A 222 -27.55 -0.21 -8.06
CA LEU A 222 -26.17 -0.30 -7.56
C LEU A 222 -25.63 -1.73 -7.51
N SER A 223 -26.49 -2.76 -7.53
CA SER A 223 -26.07 -4.16 -7.41
C SER A 223 -24.99 -4.60 -8.42
N PRO A 224 -25.12 -4.35 -9.75
CA PRO A 224 -24.07 -4.73 -10.71
C PRO A 224 -22.77 -3.94 -10.49
N VAL A 225 -22.87 -2.67 -10.10
CA VAL A 225 -21.72 -1.81 -9.79
C VAL A 225 -20.96 -2.35 -8.57
N PHE A 226 -21.68 -2.66 -7.50
CA PHE A 226 -21.08 -3.15 -6.26
C PHE A 226 -20.58 -4.59 -6.35
N SER A 227 -21.18 -5.42 -7.20
CA SER A 227 -20.59 -6.70 -7.60
C SER A 227 -19.23 -6.48 -8.27
N THR A 228 -19.12 -5.50 -9.16
CA THR A 228 -17.83 -5.16 -9.80
C THR A 228 -16.81 -4.63 -8.78
N PHE A 229 -17.23 -3.74 -7.87
CA PHE A 229 -16.37 -3.25 -6.79
C PHE A 229 -15.91 -4.38 -5.84
N ALA A 230 -16.75 -5.36 -5.55
CA ALA A 230 -16.37 -6.53 -4.76
C ALA A 230 -15.21 -7.31 -5.42
N HIS A 231 -15.31 -7.59 -6.73
CA HIS A 231 -14.23 -8.27 -7.47
C HIS A 231 -12.95 -7.43 -7.53
N GLN A 232 -13.09 -6.13 -7.74
CA GLN A 232 -11.96 -5.20 -7.76
C GLN A 232 -11.27 -5.13 -6.39
N LEU A 233 -12.03 -5.09 -5.29
CA LEU A 233 -11.50 -5.12 -3.93
C LEU A 233 -10.71 -6.40 -3.65
N LEU A 234 -11.29 -7.57 -3.96
CA LEU A 234 -10.59 -8.86 -3.81
C LEU A 234 -9.29 -8.89 -4.62
N THR A 235 -9.31 -8.36 -5.85
CA THR A 235 -8.13 -8.27 -6.71
C THR A 235 -7.05 -7.36 -6.12
N LEU A 236 -7.43 -6.17 -5.62
CA LEU A 236 -6.50 -5.22 -5.00
C LEU A 236 -5.91 -5.72 -3.69
N LEU A 237 -6.70 -6.44 -2.88
CA LEU A 237 -6.24 -7.08 -1.66
C LEU A 237 -5.42 -8.34 -1.92
N GLY A 238 -5.39 -8.82 -3.17
CA GLY A 238 -4.64 -10.01 -3.56
C GLY A 238 -5.24 -11.28 -2.97
N VAL A 239 -6.57 -11.40 -2.97
CA VAL A 239 -7.23 -12.68 -2.74
C VAL A 239 -7.02 -13.54 -3.99
N PRO A 240 -6.39 -14.72 -3.87
CA PRO A 240 -6.16 -15.56 -5.04
C PRO A 240 -7.49 -16.11 -5.51
N GLY A 241 -7.66 -16.25 -6.82
CA GLY A 241 -8.74 -17.07 -7.36
C GLY A 241 -8.36 -18.55 -7.28
N LEU A 242 -9.37 -19.41 -7.20
CA LEU A 242 -9.17 -20.85 -7.40
C LEU A 242 -8.51 -21.15 -8.76
N PRO A 243 -7.68 -22.21 -8.83
CA PRO A 243 -7.18 -22.70 -10.10
C PRO A 243 -8.32 -22.97 -11.10
N PRO A 244 -8.15 -22.74 -12.41
CA PRO A 244 -9.23 -22.84 -13.39
C PRO A 244 -9.95 -24.20 -13.42
N HIS A 245 -9.24 -25.28 -13.07
CA HIS A 245 -9.73 -26.66 -13.00
C HIS A 245 -10.32 -27.03 -11.63
N VAL A 246 -10.24 -26.17 -10.62
CA VAL A 246 -10.81 -26.40 -9.30
C VAL A 246 -12.08 -25.57 -9.16
N ARG A 247 -13.17 -26.21 -8.74
CA ARG A 247 -14.46 -25.55 -8.55
C ARG A 247 -14.84 -25.49 -7.06
N PRO A 248 -15.49 -24.41 -6.60
CA PRO A 248 -16.14 -24.45 -5.30
C PRO A 248 -17.35 -25.39 -5.37
N ALA A 249 -17.61 -26.13 -4.29
CA ALA A 249 -18.79 -26.98 -4.20
C ALA A 249 -20.07 -26.14 -4.42
N ARG A 250 -20.98 -26.65 -5.26
CA ARG A 250 -22.26 -25.97 -5.51
C ARG A 250 -23.12 -26.08 -4.27
N ARG A 251 -23.24 -25.00 -3.50
CA ARG A 251 -24.27 -24.88 -2.47
C ARG A 251 -25.65 -24.61 -3.09
N PRO A 252 -26.74 -25.03 -2.45
CA PRO A 252 -28.10 -24.66 -2.85
C PRO A 252 -28.22 -23.13 -2.95
N GLU A 253 -28.93 -22.64 -3.96
CA GLU A 253 -29.14 -21.18 -4.18
C GLU A 253 -29.83 -20.48 -3.00
N ASN A 254 -30.46 -21.25 -2.10
CA ASN A 254 -31.20 -20.75 -0.95
C ASN A 254 -30.35 -20.49 0.30
N ASP A 255 -29.04 -20.76 0.29
CA ASP A 255 -28.18 -20.41 1.41
C ASP A 255 -27.95 -18.89 1.44
N ALA A 256 -28.63 -18.23 2.39
CA ALA A 256 -28.49 -16.80 2.68
C ALA A 256 -27.06 -16.37 3.05
N HIS A 257 -26.15 -17.33 3.25
CA HIS A 257 -24.74 -17.15 3.57
C HIS A 257 -23.86 -17.77 2.50
N ARG A 258 -23.93 -17.26 1.27
CA ARG A 258 -22.93 -17.56 0.25
C ARG A 258 -21.62 -16.88 0.67
N GLU A 259 -20.63 -17.69 1.02
CA GLU A 259 -19.31 -17.17 1.33
C GLU A 259 -18.71 -16.47 0.10
N PRO A 260 -18.05 -15.31 0.28
CA PRO A 260 -17.58 -14.52 -0.84
C PRO A 260 -16.41 -15.18 -1.61
N PHE A 261 -15.60 -15.96 -0.90
CA PHE A 261 -14.48 -16.76 -1.41
C PHE A 261 -14.19 -17.89 -0.42
N THR A 262 -13.42 -18.90 -0.82
CA THR A 262 -13.19 -20.13 -0.05
C THR A 262 -12.14 -19.96 1.05
N ASP A 263 -12.12 -20.88 2.02
CA ASP A 263 -11.11 -20.89 3.08
C ASP A 263 -9.69 -21.20 2.56
N TRP A 264 -9.60 -21.94 1.46
CA TRP A 264 -8.33 -22.16 0.76
C TRP A 264 -7.74 -20.85 0.23
N GLU A 265 -8.57 -20.03 -0.40
CA GLU A 265 -8.17 -18.70 -0.90
C GLU A 265 -7.78 -17.77 0.26
N LEU A 266 -8.53 -17.80 1.38
CA LEU A 266 -8.22 -17.04 2.59
C LEU A 266 -6.86 -17.45 3.18
N ASP A 267 -6.64 -18.74 3.43
CA ASP A 267 -5.40 -19.23 4.03
C ASP A 267 -4.20 -19.02 3.10
N ALA A 268 -4.38 -19.10 1.78
CA ALA A 268 -3.35 -18.75 0.81
C ALA A 268 -2.97 -17.27 0.88
N LEU A 269 -3.96 -16.37 1.00
CA LEU A 269 -3.73 -14.94 1.25
C LEU A 269 -2.98 -14.72 2.58
N LEU A 270 -3.41 -15.35 3.67
CA LEU A 270 -2.79 -15.23 5.00
C LEU A 270 -1.29 -15.60 4.94
N ARG A 271 -0.97 -16.76 4.35
CA ARG A 271 0.43 -17.21 4.21
C ARG A 271 1.25 -16.24 3.38
N ARG A 272 0.69 -15.74 2.27
CA ARG A 272 1.37 -14.77 1.42
C ARG A 272 1.67 -13.48 2.17
N ARG A 273 0.68 -12.89 2.85
CA ARG A 273 0.88 -11.64 3.60
C ARG A 273 1.86 -11.83 4.75
N ALA A 274 1.84 -13.00 5.39
CA ALA A 274 2.83 -13.28 6.42
C ALA A 274 4.25 -13.38 5.87
N LEU A 275 4.44 -14.03 4.71
CA LEU A 275 5.73 -14.10 4.04
C LEU A 275 6.23 -12.70 3.62
N GLU A 276 5.35 -11.89 3.03
CA GLU A 276 5.65 -10.50 2.64
C GLU A 276 6.09 -9.68 3.87
N ASN A 277 5.37 -9.79 4.98
CA ASN A 277 5.69 -9.09 6.22
C ASN A 277 7.04 -9.55 6.80
N VAL A 278 7.32 -10.85 6.82
CA VAL A 278 8.60 -11.40 7.29
C VAL A 278 9.75 -10.85 6.42
N GLN A 279 9.61 -10.91 5.10
CA GLN A 279 10.63 -10.42 4.16
C GLN A 279 10.87 -8.92 4.34
N SER A 280 9.82 -8.11 4.39
CA SER A 280 9.94 -6.66 4.60
C SER A 280 10.51 -6.32 5.99
N SER A 281 10.22 -7.12 7.01
CA SER A 281 10.82 -6.96 8.34
C SER A 281 12.33 -7.22 8.28
N MET A 282 12.76 -8.31 7.64
CA MET A 282 14.19 -8.63 7.48
C MET A 282 14.93 -7.54 6.71
N GLU A 283 14.38 -7.07 5.59
CA GLU A 283 14.94 -5.97 4.80
C GLU A 283 15.05 -4.68 5.61
N THR A 284 14.04 -4.37 6.43
CA THR A 284 14.03 -3.17 7.29
C THR A 284 15.08 -3.28 8.39
N LEU A 285 15.19 -4.44 9.05
CA LEU A 285 16.22 -4.70 10.06
C LEU A 285 17.64 -4.63 9.46
N GLU A 286 17.84 -5.17 8.26
CA GLU A 286 19.12 -5.03 7.55
C GLU A 286 19.41 -3.57 7.19
N ALA A 287 18.40 -2.80 6.79
CA ALA A 287 18.55 -1.37 6.53
C ALA A 287 18.93 -0.59 7.80
N ILE A 288 18.43 -0.96 8.98
CA ILE A 288 18.87 -0.39 10.26
C ILE A 288 20.36 -0.64 10.48
N VAL A 289 20.83 -1.88 10.29
CA VAL A 289 22.26 -2.23 10.45
C VAL A 289 23.13 -1.39 9.52
N ARG A 290 22.77 -1.33 8.23
CA ARG A 290 23.49 -0.51 7.24
C ARG A 290 23.51 0.96 7.61
N LEU A 291 22.39 1.49 8.11
CA LEU A 291 22.25 2.89 8.51
C LEU A 291 23.16 3.22 9.70
N VAL A 292 23.20 2.34 10.71
CA VAL A 292 24.09 2.49 11.89
C VAL A 292 25.57 2.39 11.50
N ASP A 293 25.93 1.48 10.58
CA ASP A 293 27.31 1.33 10.11
C ASP A 293 27.79 2.52 9.26
N GLN A 294 26.88 3.14 8.49
CA GLN A 294 27.22 4.20 7.55
C GLN A 294 27.34 5.58 8.19
N ILE A 295 26.62 5.84 9.29
CA ILE A 295 26.59 7.15 9.95
C ILE A 295 27.39 7.09 11.24
N GLU A 296 28.60 7.67 11.21
CA GLU A 296 29.43 7.79 12.40
C GLU A 296 28.68 8.50 13.54
N ASN A 297 28.68 7.89 14.73
CA ASN A 297 28.00 8.38 15.93
C ASN A 297 26.46 8.45 15.81
N MET A 298 25.82 7.54 15.07
CA MET A 298 24.37 7.41 15.08
C MET A 298 23.81 7.20 16.50
N PRO A 299 22.88 8.06 16.99
CA PRO A 299 22.23 7.88 18.27
C PRO A 299 21.19 6.76 18.15
N VAL A 300 21.51 5.60 18.74
CA VAL A 300 20.58 4.48 18.87
C VAL A 300 20.05 4.49 20.31
N GLY A 301 18.77 4.85 20.47
CA GLY A 301 18.10 4.87 21.78
C GLY A 301 17.74 3.47 22.27
N GLU A 302 17.49 3.32 23.58
CA GLU A 302 17.03 2.05 24.17
C GLU A 302 15.69 1.57 23.60
N ASP A 303 14.83 2.51 23.18
CA ASP A 303 13.57 2.25 22.49
C ASP A 303 13.78 1.58 21.13
N VAL A 304 14.78 2.02 20.36
CA VAL A 304 15.15 1.39 19.08
C VAL A 304 15.70 -0.02 19.33
N VAL A 305 16.56 -0.18 20.34
CA VAL A 305 17.13 -1.50 20.69
C VAL A 305 16.00 -2.47 21.09
N GLY A 306 15.08 -2.03 21.94
CA GLY A 306 13.91 -2.81 22.33
C GLY A 306 13.03 -3.19 21.15
N ASP A 307 12.75 -2.26 20.25
CA ASP A 307 11.95 -2.52 19.04
C ASP A 307 12.60 -3.55 18.11
N VAL A 308 13.92 -3.48 17.95
CA VAL A 308 14.69 -4.46 17.16
C VAL A 308 14.65 -5.84 17.80
N GLN A 309 14.83 -5.93 19.13
CA GLN A 309 14.75 -7.19 19.86
C GLN A 309 13.34 -7.80 19.77
N ASP A 310 12.31 -7.01 20.08
CA ASP A 310 10.91 -7.45 19.99
C ASP A 310 10.52 -7.85 18.55
N ALA A 311 11.10 -7.19 17.53
CA ALA A 311 10.87 -7.56 16.13
C ALA A 311 11.49 -8.93 15.80
N LEU A 312 12.70 -9.22 16.29
CA LEU A 312 13.36 -10.52 16.12
C LEU A 312 12.60 -11.64 16.84
N ASP A 313 12.12 -11.37 18.06
CA ASP A 313 11.29 -12.32 18.80
C ASP A 313 9.98 -12.60 18.06
N ALA A 314 9.31 -11.56 17.56
CA ALA A 314 8.10 -11.70 16.76
C ALA A 314 8.33 -12.45 15.44
N LEU A 315 9.52 -12.32 14.82
CA LEU A 315 9.90 -13.13 13.66
C LEU A 315 10.07 -14.62 14.03
N ASN A 316 10.65 -14.91 15.21
CA ASN A 316 10.76 -16.28 15.70
C ASN A 316 9.37 -16.88 15.99
N ASP A 317 8.48 -16.12 16.64
CA ASP A 317 7.09 -16.52 16.88
C ASP A 317 6.34 -16.79 15.56
N ALA A 318 6.56 -15.96 14.53
CA ALA A 318 5.99 -16.17 13.20
C ALA A 318 6.49 -17.49 12.59
N HIS A 319 7.78 -17.81 12.75
CA HIS A 319 8.33 -19.08 12.30
C HIS A 319 7.72 -20.28 13.05
N GLU A 320 7.59 -20.22 14.37
CA GLU A 320 7.02 -21.30 15.18
C GLU A 320 5.53 -21.53 14.88
N SER A 321 4.75 -20.45 14.80
CA SER A 321 3.31 -20.48 14.51
C SER A 321 2.98 -20.95 13.09
N SER A 322 3.92 -20.82 12.13
CA SER A 322 3.73 -21.18 10.71
C SER A 322 3.32 -22.64 10.49
N ARG A 323 3.64 -23.50 11.45
CA ARG A 323 3.33 -24.94 11.43
C ARG A 323 1.89 -25.24 11.83
N PHE A 324 1.20 -24.32 12.51
CA PHE A 324 -0.06 -24.60 13.20
C PHE A 324 -1.20 -23.68 12.76
N SER A 325 -0.95 -22.39 12.53
CA SER A 325 -2.01 -21.43 12.26
C SER A 325 -1.55 -20.28 11.35
N PRO A 326 -2.05 -20.18 10.11
CA PRO A 326 -1.78 -19.05 9.22
C PRO A 326 -2.17 -17.69 9.82
N VAL A 327 -3.24 -17.66 10.63
CA VAL A 327 -3.73 -16.44 11.28
C VAL A 327 -2.73 -15.93 12.32
N GLU A 328 -2.24 -16.80 13.20
CA GLU A 328 -1.24 -16.41 14.20
C GLU A 328 0.09 -16.02 13.54
N THR A 329 0.49 -16.73 12.49
CA THR A 329 1.68 -16.37 11.70
C THR A 329 1.57 -15.00 11.05
N LEU A 330 0.38 -14.63 10.57
CA LEU A 330 0.15 -13.27 10.07
C LEU A 330 0.25 -12.24 11.21
N LYS A 331 -0.34 -12.50 12.38
CA LYS A 331 -0.28 -11.57 13.53
C LYS A 331 1.16 -11.32 13.98
N HIS A 332 1.94 -12.38 14.17
CA HIS A 332 3.34 -12.26 14.58
C HIS A 332 4.20 -11.57 13.50
N SER A 333 4.02 -11.90 12.22
CA SER A 333 4.75 -11.24 11.15
C SER A 333 4.36 -9.76 10.97
N ALA A 334 3.09 -9.40 11.13
CA ALA A 334 2.63 -8.01 11.11
C ALA A 334 3.19 -7.21 12.30
N ARG A 335 3.28 -7.84 13.49
CA ARG A 335 3.93 -7.27 14.67
C ARG A 335 5.41 -7.00 14.42
N ALA A 336 6.14 -7.98 13.88
CA ALA A 336 7.54 -7.83 13.51
C ALA A 336 7.76 -6.66 12.53
N LEU A 337 6.93 -6.56 11.48
CA LEU A 337 7.01 -5.48 10.50
C LEU A 337 6.77 -4.12 11.14
N THR A 338 5.77 -4.02 12.02
CA THR A 338 5.44 -2.78 12.72
C THR A 338 6.59 -2.33 13.62
N LEU A 339 7.18 -3.24 14.39
CA LEU A 339 8.31 -2.94 15.28
C LEU A 339 9.57 -2.57 14.51
N ALA A 340 9.93 -3.34 13.47
CA ALA A 340 11.06 -3.03 12.60
C ALA A 340 10.90 -1.66 11.92
N SER A 341 9.71 -1.35 11.42
CA SER A 341 9.42 -0.05 10.82
C SER A 341 9.48 1.08 11.86
N ARG A 342 8.97 0.86 13.07
CA ARG A 342 9.01 1.83 14.16
C ARG A 342 10.45 2.15 14.58
N ALA A 343 11.31 1.13 14.68
CA ALA A 343 12.74 1.30 14.93
C ALA A 343 13.42 2.09 13.81
N PHE A 344 13.20 1.71 12.55
CA PHE A 344 13.85 2.37 11.40
C PHE A 344 13.45 3.84 11.24
N PHE A 345 12.17 4.17 11.44
CA PHE A 345 11.66 5.54 11.35
C PHE A 345 11.66 6.29 12.69
N ASN A 346 12.44 5.82 13.66
CA ASN A 346 12.52 6.49 14.96
C ASN A 346 13.06 7.93 14.81
N PRO A 347 12.38 8.95 15.37
CA PRO A 347 12.80 10.34 15.24
C PRO A 347 14.24 10.62 15.72
N GLY A 348 14.70 9.89 16.74
CA GLY A 348 16.05 10.02 17.28
C GLY A 348 17.13 9.62 16.28
N MET A 349 16.92 8.52 15.55
CA MET A 349 17.84 8.07 14.49
C MET A 349 17.80 8.98 13.26
N LEU A 350 16.61 9.46 12.88
CA LEU A 350 16.45 10.33 11.73
C LEU A 350 17.03 11.73 11.95
N ALA A 351 17.16 12.19 13.21
CA ALA A 351 17.63 13.54 13.51
C ALA A 351 19.02 13.85 12.93
N LEU A 352 19.97 12.89 12.96
CA LEU A 352 21.30 13.09 12.38
C LEU A 352 21.30 13.06 10.83
N LEU A 353 20.34 12.39 10.20
CA LEU A 353 20.18 12.45 8.74
C LEU A 353 19.81 13.87 8.28
N TYR A 354 19.04 14.60 9.11
CA TYR A 354 18.59 15.95 8.79
C TYR A 354 19.53 17.05 9.33
N PHE A 355 20.25 16.79 10.43
CA PHE A 355 21.19 17.73 11.03
C PHE A 355 22.52 17.06 11.41
N PRO A 356 23.39 16.78 10.41
CA PRO A 356 24.72 16.24 10.67
C PRO A 356 25.56 17.17 11.58
N ALA A 357 26.47 16.58 12.33
CA ALA A 357 27.33 17.31 13.28
C ALA A 357 28.20 18.37 12.57
N GLU A 358 28.55 18.14 11.31
CA GLU A 358 29.31 19.06 10.45
C GLU A 358 28.60 20.40 10.30
N HIS A 359 27.27 20.38 10.15
CA HIS A 359 26.47 21.61 10.07
C HIS A 359 26.43 22.34 11.40
N THR A 360 26.38 21.60 12.51
CA THR A 360 26.50 22.17 13.85
C THR A 360 27.86 22.87 14.01
N TYR A 361 28.96 22.20 13.68
CA TYR A 361 30.30 22.80 13.73
C TYR A 361 30.44 23.99 12.78
N ALA A 362 29.90 23.93 11.55
CA ALA A 362 29.95 25.02 10.60
C ALA A 362 29.24 26.29 11.12
N VAL A 363 28.14 26.14 11.85
CA VAL A 363 27.40 27.26 12.45
C VAL A 363 28.14 27.82 13.67
N TYR A 364 28.69 26.97 14.54
CA TYR A 364 29.32 27.41 15.79
C TYR A 364 30.78 27.84 15.65
N THR A 365 31.52 27.33 14.66
CA THR A 365 32.95 27.62 14.48
C THR A 365 33.23 29.12 14.29
N PRO A 366 32.48 29.90 13.47
CA PRO A 366 32.68 31.34 13.36
C PRO A 366 32.49 32.08 14.69
N LEU A 367 31.49 31.70 15.48
CA LEU A 367 31.21 32.30 16.79
C LEU A 367 32.38 32.06 17.75
N PHE A 368 32.86 30.82 17.85
CA PHE A 368 33.98 30.48 18.70
C PHE A 368 35.31 31.03 18.18
N ALA A 369 35.53 31.06 16.88
CA ALA A 369 36.73 31.64 16.27
C ALA A 369 36.86 33.13 16.60
N SER A 370 35.75 33.86 16.58
CA SER A 370 35.69 35.28 16.93
C SER A 370 36.15 35.55 18.37
N VAL A 371 35.82 34.66 19.30
CA VAL A 371 36.20 34.76 20.71
C VAL A 371 37.60 34.19 20.96
N ALA A 372 37.95 33.07 20.33
CA ALA A 372 39.20 32.37 20.52
C ALA A 372 40.41 33.11 19.93
N ALA A 373 40.26 33.77 18.78
CA ALA A 373 41.36 34.48 18.11
C ALA A 373 42.04 35.55 18.98
N PRO A 374 41.32 36.50 19.63
CA PRO A 374 41.96 37.50 20.50
C PRO A 374 42.55 36.88 21.77
N LEU A 375 41.92 35.83 22.33
CA LEU A 375 42.42 35.09 23.49
C LEU A 375 43.75 34.40 23.18
N ILE A 376 43.83 33.66 22.07
CA ILE A 376 45.05 33.01 21.61
C ILE A 376 46.14 34.06 21.33
N GLY A 377 45.79 35.16 20.67
CA GLY A 377 46.72 36.27 20.42
C GLY A 377 47.27 36.89 21.70
N ALA A 378 46.43 37.06 22.73
CA ALA A 378 46.85 37.55 24.04
C ALA A 378 47.83 36.59 24.73
N VAL A 379 47.52 35.28 24.74
CA VAL A 379 48.39 34.25 25.31
C VAL A 379 49.74 34.18 24.59
N ILE A 380 49.75 34.23 23.25
CA ILE A 380 51.00 34.21 22.46
C ILE A 380 51.88 35.42 22.82
N ARG A 381 51.30 36.62 22.89
CA ARG A 381 52.05 37.83 23.28
C ARG A 381 52.66 37.69 24.67
N GLU A 382 51.89 37.19 25.64
CA GLU A 382 52.36 37.01 27.02
C GLU A 382 53.51 35.98 27.08
N VAL A 383 53.38 34.86 26.38
CA VAL A 383 54.44 33.83 26.30
C VAL A 383 55.71 34.38 25.63
N VAL A 384 55.58 35.18 24.58
CA VAL A 384 56.73 35.83 23.92
C VAL A 384 57.39 36.85 24.84
N ALA A 385 56.60 37.66 25.55
CA ALA A 385 57.09 38.64 26.52
C ALA A 385 57.87 37.95 27.65
N TRP A 386 57.29 36.89 28.22
CA TRP A 386 57.91 36.09 29.26
C TRP A 386 59.23 35.43 28.81
N ARG A 387 59.26 34.87 27.59
CA ARG A 387 60.50 34.29 27.00
C ARG A 387 61.58 35.35 26.75
N LYS A 388 61.19 36.54 26.26
CA LYS A 388 62.12 37.66 26.07
C LYS A 388 62.68 38.15 27.40
N ALA A 389 61.83 38.30 28.42
CA ALA A 389 62.24 38.67 29.78
C ALA A 389 63.24 37.66 30.37
N ARG A 390 63.00 36.34 30.20
CA ARG A 390 63.94 35.30 30.63
C ARG A 390 65.28 35.33 29.88
N LYS A 391 65.25 35.58 28.57
CA LYS A 391 66.49 35.72 27.77
C LYS A 391 67.27 36.97 28.18
N ALA A 392 66.60 38.10 28.38
CA ALA A 392 67.23 39.34 28.85
C ALA A 392 67.83 39.18 30.26
N ALA A 393 67.11 38.52 31.17
CA ALA A 393 67.63 38.19 32.51
C ALA A 393 68.87 37.28 32.43
N ALA A 394 68.87 36.27 31.54
CA ALA A 394 70.03 35.39 31.34
C ALA A 394 71.24 36.10 30.71
N VAL A 395 71.02 37.07 29.82
CA VAL A 395 72.07 37.91 29.22
C VAL A 395 72.64 38.89 30.25
N ALA A 396 71.78 39.59 31.01
CA ALA A 396 72.20 40.47 32.10
C ALA A 396 73.01 39.72 33.18
N THR A 397 72.61 38.48 33.49
CA THR A 397 73.38 37.61 34.41
C THR A 397 74.77 37.25 33.84
N LYS A 398 74.88 37.05 32.52
CA LYS A 398 76.17 36.79 31.86
C LYS A 398 77.06 38.03 31.78
N GLU A 399 76.49 39.22 31.54
CA GLU A 399 77.24 40.48 31.52
C GLU A 399 77.75 40.84 32.92
N ALA A 400 76.95 40.64 33.97
CA ALA A 400 77.37 40.82 35.36
C ALA A 400 78.52 39.87 35.76
N LEU A 401 78.54 38.63 35.26
CA LEU A 401 79.67 37.70 35.44
C LEU A 401 80.90 38.07 34.60
N GLY A 402 80.72 38.76 33.47
CA GLY A 402 81.81 39.17 32.57
C GLY A 402 82.56 40.43 33.02
N THR A 403 81.87 41.39 33.62
CA THR A 403 82.49 42.61 34.18
C THR A 403 83.25 42.35 35.48
N SER A 404 82.84 41.35 36.27
CA SER A 404 83.59 40.94 37.47
C SER A 404 84.94 40.27 37.18
N ARG A 405 85.25 39.95 35.91
CA ARG A 405 86.50 39.27 35.50
C ARG A 405 87.51 40.20 34.80
N LYS A 406 87.19 41.49 34.67
CA LYS A 406 88.03 42.52 34.03
C LYS A 406 88.56 43.58 35.01
N VAL A 407 88.31 43.40 36.30
CA VAL A 407 88.90 44.19 37.38
C VAL A 407 89.54 43.21 38.35
N ASP A 408 90.71 42.71 37.98
CA ASP A 408 91.74 42.14 38.85
C ASP A 408 93.07 42.19 38.11
#